data_AF-H8GHJ7-F1
#
_entry.id   AF-H8GHJ7-F1
#
_cell.length_a   1.000
_cell.length_b   1.000
_cell.length_c   1.000
_cell.angle_alpha   90.00
_cell.angle_beta   90.00
_cell.angle_gamma   90.00
#
_symmetry.space_group_name_H-M   'P 1'
#
loop_
_entity.id
_entity.type
_entity.pdbx_description
1 polymer ?
#
loop_
_entity_poly.entity_id
_entity_poly.type
_entity_poly.pdbx_seq_one_letter_code
_entity_poly.pdbx_strand_id
1 'polypeptide(L)'
;MVEKIYVISRLGMLNADLILSLILDFFKKRDISTSGYTLYGDEVHLEEVTSILKKKSRHTFLLNGNGFEIHLASVLRYQVDILSISAEYGKNMFWDDWITSISEQVKVVQAWLVDADYDYWQNAEDPLQYISHGRPWEHLPKRSNGLPPPLEKQIIDTLNNPGRRQFCMGYLEAIGAVMWLGDDFWSLTGANKNNLLKQSWLKSREIPNGLLRIQVGNTLFSTASVGSDAIQLMLRGLLFPR
;
A
#
# COMPACT_ATOMS: atom_id res chain seq x y z
N MET A 1 3.31 -6.09 -15.55
CA MET A 1 3.61 -5.43 -14.26
C MET A 1 2.29 -4.91 -13.72
N VAL A 2 2.04 -5.03 -12.42
CA VAL A 2 0.83 -4.46 -11.80
C VAL A 2 1.31 -3.43 -10.80
N GLU A 3 0.85 -2.19 -10.95
CA GLU A 3 1.17 -1.14 -9.99
C GLU A 3 0.16 -1.22 -8.85
N LYS A 4 0.64 -1.07 -7.61
CA LYS A 4 -0.21 -1.03 -6.44
C LYS A 4 0.18 0.15 -5.57
N ILE A 5 -0.79 1.00 -5.25
CA ILE A 5 -0.61 2.05 -4.25
C ILE A 5 -1.23 1.60 -2.94
N TYR A 6 -0.56 1.94 -1.85
CA TYR A 6 -1.10 1.87 -0.50
C TYR A 6 -1.27 3.28 0.03
N VAL A 7 -2.38 3.54 0.72
CA VAL A 7 -2.68 4.78 1.43
C VAL A 7 -3.02 4.42 2.86
N ILE A 8 -2.28 5.00 3.80
CA ILE A 8 -2.42 4.77 5.22
C ILE A 8 -2.94 6.04 5.87
N SER A 9 -3.94 5.85 6.73
CA SER A 9 -4.46 6.89 7.59
C SER A 9 -4.66 6.33 9.00
N ARG A 10 -4.88 7.22 9.98
CA ARG A 10 -5.32 6.80 11.30
C ARG A 10 -6.67 6.08 11.22
N LEU A 11 -6.89 5.14 12.13
CA LEU A 11 -8.14 4.37 12.23
C LEU A 11 -9.38 5.28 12.27
N GLY A 12 -10.39 4.91 11.48
CA GLY A 12 -11.68 5.60 11.39
C GLY A 12 -11.68 6.83 10.47
N MET A 13 -10.56 7.17 9.84
CA MET A 13 -10.48 8.31 8.94
C MET A 13 -10.85 7.93 7.50
N LEU A 14 -10.45 6.74 7.02
CA LEU A 14 -10.87 6.24 5.71
C LEU A 14 -12.17 5.47 5.88
N ASN A 15 -13.29 6.04 5.45
CA ASN A 15 -14.58 5.36 5.45
C ASN A 15 -15.02 4.97 4.03
N ALA A 16 -15.76 3.86 3.92
CA ALA A 16 -16.17 3.30 2.64
C ALA A 16 -16.95 4.27 1.77
N ASP A 17 -17.91 5.01 2.33
CA ASP A 17 -18.75 5.96 1.58
C ASP A 17 -17.90 7.00 0.85
N LEU A 18 -16.96 7.60 1.57
CA LEU A 18 -16.05 8.60 1.03
C LEU A 18 -15.19 8.03 -0.09
N ILE A 19 -14.54 6.89 0.17
CA ILE A 19 -13.62 6.28 -0.80
C ILE A 19 -14.37 5.83 -2.05
N LEU A 20 -15.57 5.27 -1.92
CA LEU A 20 -16.40 4.87 -3.06
C LEU A 20 -16.84 6.08 -3.88
N SER A 21 -17.19 7.21 -3.23
CA SER A 21 -17.50 8.45 -3.93
C SER A 21 -16.31 8.94 -4.76
N LEU A 22 -15.11 8.96 -4.16
CA LEU A 22 -13.88 9.36 -4.86
C LEU A 22 -13.56 8.44 -6.04
N ILE A 23 -13.78 7.13 -5.88
CA ILE A 23 -13.60 6.13 -6.95
C ILE A 23 -14.56 6.39 -8.11
N LEU A 24 -15.85 6.58 -7.81
CA LEU A 24 -16.87 6.86 -8.83
C LEU A 24 -16.56 8.14 -9.60
N ASP A 25 -16.18 9.20 -8.89
CA ASP A 25 -15.79 10.47 -9.52
C ASP A 25 -14.56 10.31 -10.41
N PHE A 26 -13.55 9.57 -9.96
CA PHE A 26 -12.36 9.30 -10.77
C PHE A 26 -12.70 8.46 -12.01
N PHE A 27 -13.51 7.41 -11.85
CA PHE A 27 -13.89 6.52 -12.94
C PHE A 27 -14.71 7.25 -13.99
N LYS A 28 -15.66 8.09 -13.56
CA LYS A 28 -16.46 8.93 -14.45
C LYS A 28 -15.59 9.92 -15.25
N LYS A 29 -14.61 10.57 -14.62
CA LYS A 29 -13.69 11.51 -15.30
C LYS A 29 -12.82 10.81 -16.35
N ARG A 30 -12.68 9.48 -16.29
CA ARG A 30 -11.78 8.69 -17.12
C ARG A 30 -12.49 7.69 -18.03
N ASP A 31 -13.82 7.77 -18.11
CA ASP A 31 -14.64 6.86 -18.91
C ASP A 31 -14.40 5.37 -18.57
N ILE A 32 -14.16 5.09 -17.29
CA ILE A 32 -14.03 3.71 -16.78
C ILE A 32 -15.43 3.23 -16.44
N SER A 33 -15.83 2.08 -17.00
CA SER A 33 -17.12 1.44 -16.69
C SER A 33 -17.29 1.22 -15.19
N THR A 34 -18.53 1.36 -14.71
CA THR A 34 -18.96 1.06 -13.34
C THR A 34 -19.65 -0.29 -13.21
N SER A 35 -19.83 -1.02 -14.32
CA SER A 35 -20.27 -2.41 -14.36
C SER A 35 -19.10 -3.39 -14.44
N GLY A 36 -19.36 -4.68 -14.21
CA GLY A 36 -18.34 -5.73 -14.29
C GLY A 36 -17.41 -5.76 -13.07
N TYR A 37 -17.89 -5.29 -11.91
CA TYR A 37 -17.19 -5.42 -10.64
C TYR A 37 -17.81 -6.51 -9.79
N THR A 38 -17.00 -7.02 -8.87
CA THR A 38 -17.42 -7.88 -7.77
C THR A 38 -17.09 -7.21 -6.45
N LEU A 39 -17.99 -7.30 -5.48
CA LEU A 39 -17.80 -6.91 -4.09
C LEU A 39 -17.67 -8.18 -3.25
N TYR A 40 -16.48 -8.45 -2.74
CA TYR A 40 -16.16 -9.71 -2.05
C TYR A 40 -16.47 -10.97 -2.87
N GLY A 41 -16.39 -10.87 -4.21
CA GLY A 41 -16.68 -11.97 -5.14
C GLY A 41 -18.10 -11.98 -5.70
N ASP A 42 -19.03 -11.21 -5.12
CA ASP A 42 -20.40 -11.10 -5.61
C ASP A 42 -20.51 -9.98 -6.67
N GLU A 43 -21.12 -10.23 -7.82
CA GLU A 43 -21.29 -9.22 -8.88
C GLU A 43 -22.10 -8.00 -8.40
N VAL A 44 -21.63 -6.80 -8.75
CA VAL A 44 -22.24 -5.52 -8.36
C VAL A 44 -22.03 -4.44 -9.42
N HIS A 45 -22.96 -3.48 -9.46
CA HIS A 45 -22.70 -2.15 -10.01
C HIS A 45 -22.05 -1.26 -8.95
N LEU A 46 -21.01 -0.51 -9.30
CA LEU A 46 -20.27 0.30 -8.33
C LEU A 46 -21.15 1.33 -7.60
N GLU A 47 -22.15 1.88 -8.27
CA GLU A 47 -23.11 2.83 -7.72
C GLU A 47 -23.96 2.23 -6.56
N GLU A 48 -24.10 0.92 -6.53
CA GLU A 48 -24.90 0.21 -5.52
C GLU A 48 -24.09 -0.17 -4.29
N VAL A 49 -22.75 -0.21 -4.40
CA VAL A 49 -21.83 -0.74 -3.37
C VAL A 49 -22.04 -0.04 -2.03
N THR A 50 -22.09 1.29 -2.02
CA THR A 50 -22.33 2.09 -0.80
C THR A 50 -23.61 1.66 -0.09
N SER A 51 -24.69 1.44 -0.84
CA SER A 51 -25.98 1.01 -0.29
C SER A 51 -25.92 -0.42 0.26
N ILE A 52 -25.19 -1.31 -0.41
CA ILE A 52 -24.98 -2.70 0.04
C ILE A 52 -24.19 -2.73 1.34
N LEU A 53 -23.10 -1.95 1.44
CA LEU A 53 -22.26 -1.88 2.63
C LEU A 53 -23.04 -1.34 3.84
N LYS A 54 -23.84 -0.27 3.65
CA LYS A 54 -24.71 0.28 4.70
C LYS A 54 -25.73 -0.73 5.21
N LYS A 55 -26.42 -1.43 4.30
CA LYS A 55 -27.40 -2.48 4.67
C LYS A 55 -26.75 -3.61 5.48
N LYS A 56 -25.49 -3.91 5.22
CA LYS A 56 -24.71 -4.96 5.92
C LYS A 56 -23.87 -4.42 7.09
N SER A 57 -23.99 -3.14 7.45
CA SER A 57 -23.17 -2.47 8.46
C SER A 57 -21.65 -2.71 8.29
N ARG A 58 -21.18 -2.71 7.05
CA ARG A 58 -19.76 -2.91 6.70
C ARG A 58 -19.09 -1.57 6.44
N HIS A 59 -17.89 -1.40 6.99
CA HIS A 59 -17.06 -0.19 6.82
C HIS A 59 -15.85 -0.40 5.91
N THR A 60 -15.59 -1.64 5.53
CA THR A 60 -14.51 -2.07 4.64
C THR A 60 -15.11 -2.68 3.38
N PHE A 61 -14.29 -2.84 2.33
CA PHE A 61 -14.72 -3.48 1.08
C PHE A 61 -13.54 -4.02 0.29
N LEU A 62 -13.78 -5.06 -0.50
CA LEU A 62 -12.87 -5.55 -1.54
C LEU A 62 -13.64 -5.53 -2.87
N LEU A 63 -13.20 -4.68 -3.79
CA LEU A 63 -13.75 -4.56 -5.14
C LEU A 63 -12.75 -5.09 -6.16
N ASN A 64 -13.22 -5.90 -7.11
CA ASN A 64 -12.42 -6.39 -8.23
C ASN A 64 -13.20 -6.20 -9.52
N GLY A 65 -12.59 -5.65 -10.56
CA GLY A 65 -13.24 -5.49 -11.85
C GLY A 65 -12.49 -4.54 -12.77
N ASN A 66 -12.67 -4.73 -14.07
CA ASN A 66 -12.04 -3.91 -15.12
C ASN A 66 -10.53 -3.68 -14.90
N GLY A 67 -9.76 -4.68 -14.45
CA GLY A 67 -8.32 -4.54 -14.21
C GLY A 67 -7.94 -3.69 -12.98
N PHE A 68 -8.88 -3.50 -12.05
CA PHE A 68 -8.66 -2.93 -10.72
C PHE A 68 -8.93 -3.95 -9.62
N GLU A 69 -8.10 -3.90 -8.58
CA GLU A 69 -8.39 -4.44 -7.25
C GLU A 69 -8.34 -3.28 -6.26
N ILE A 70 -9.43 -3.00 -5.55
CA ILE A 70 -9.51 -1.93 -4.57
C ILE A 70 -9.95 -2.50 -3.24
N HIS A 71 -9.11 -2.33 -2.23
CA HIS A 71 -9.34 -2.89 -0.90
C HIS A 71 -9.21 -1.79 0.15
N LEU A 72 -10.30 -1.52 0.86
CA LEU A 72 -10.29 -0.73 2.08
C LEU A 72 -10.37 -1.68 3.28
N ALA A 73 -9.39 -1.62 4.17
CA ALA A 73 -9.31 -2.42 5.39
C ALA A 73 -8.98 -1.55 6.61
N SER A 74 -9.37 -2.00 7.80
CA SER A 74 -8.99 -1.38 9.07
C SER A 74 -8.28 -2.40 9.94
N VAL A 75 -7.11 -2.05 10.47
CA VAL A 75 -6.31 -2.93 11.31
C VAL A 75 -6.28 -2.38 12.73
N LEU A 76 -7.31 -2.73 13.51
CA LEU A 76 -7.59 -2.19 14.85
C LEU A 76 -6.39 -2.25 15.79
N ARG A 77 -5.67 -3.39 15.80
CA ARG A 77 -4.48 -3.59 16.65
C ARG A 77 -3.44 -2.49 16.47
N TYR A 78 -3.26 -2.02 15.25
CA TYR A 78 -2.26 -1.02 14.88
C TYR A 78 -2.85 0.37 14.66
N GLN A 79 -4.16 0.55 14.87
CA GLN A 79 -4.86 1.83 14.74
C GLN A 79 -4.67 2.50 13.37
N VAL A 80 -4.71 1.71 12.29
CA VAL A 80 -4.62 2.21 10.91
C VAL A 80 -5.80 1.78 10.06
N ASP A 81 -6.20 2.65 9.14
CA ASP A 81 -6.94 2.29 7.95
C ASP A 81 -5.98 2.19 6.77
N ILE A 82 -6.25 1.24 5.87
CA ILE A 82 -5.45 0.94 4.69
C ILE A 82 -6.36 0.90 3.48
N LEU A 83 -6.14 1.81 2.54
CA LEU A 83 -6.67 1.70 1.19
C LEU A 83 -5.55 1.21 0.28
N SER A 84 -5.77 0.12 -0.44
CA SER A 84 -4.88 -0.32 -1.51
C SER A 84 -5.62 -0.38 -2.83
N ILE A 85 -4.98 0.12 -3.89
CA ILE A 85 -5.51 0.13 -5.25
C ILE A 85 -4.45 -0.49 -6.15
N SER A 86 -4.74 -1.65 -6.72
CA SER A 86 -3.93 -2.31 -7.74
C SER A 86 -4.53 -2.01 -9.11
N ALA A 87 -3.69 -1.73 -10.10
CA ALA A 87 -4.10 -1.51 -11.49
C ALA A 87 -3.13 -2.19 -12.46
N GLU A 88 -3.68 -2.84 -13.48
CA GLU A 88 -2.87 -3.43 -14.56
C GLU A 88 -2.17 -2.34 -15.39
N TYR A 89 -0.87 -2.54 -15.67
CA TYR A 89 -0.03 -1.61 -16.43
C TYR A 89 -0.60 -1.35 -17.82
N GLY A 90 -0.74 -0.07 -18.18
CA GLY A 90 -1.38 0.38 -19.43
C GLY A 90 -2.50 1.39 -19.22
N LYS A 91 -3.02 1.50 -18.00
CA LYS A 91 -3.79 2.66 -17.57
C LYS A 91 -2.81 3.68 -17.05
N ASN A 92 -2.69 4.84 -17.71
CA ASN A 92 -1.89 5.96 -17.22
C ASN A 92 -2.49 6.41 -15.88
N MET A 93 -2.06 5.81 -14.78
CA MET A 93 -2.62 6.00 -13.45
C MET A 93 -1.97 7.24 -12.86
N PHE A 94 -2.78 8.30 -12.70
CA PHE A 94 -2.33 9.56 -12.14
C PHE A 94 -2.41 9.42 -10.62
N TRP A 95 -1.46 8.67 -10.05
CA TRP A 95 -1.42 8.40 -8.61
C TRP A 95 -1.35 9.68 -7.78
N ASP A 96 -0.68 10.71 -8.29
CA ASP A 96 -0.68 12.04 -7.67
C ASP A 96 -2.10 12.63 -7.57
N ASP A 97 -2.95 12.46 -8.60
CA ASP A 97 -4.33 12.94 -8.59
C ASP A 97 -5.17 12.18 -7.54
N TRP A 98 -5.05 10.85 -7.51
CA TRP A 98 -5.72 10.00 -6.51
C TRP A 98 -5.37 10.42 -5.09
N ILE A 99 -4.07 10.50 -4.79
CA ILE A 99 -3.59 10.86 -3.47
C ILE A 99 -4.01 12.28 -3.11
N THR A 100 -3.96 13.22 -4.06
CA THR A 100 -4.43 14.58 -3.83
C THR A 100 -5.92 14.59 -3.48
N SER A 101 -6.78 13.94 -4.27
CA SER A 101 -8.23 13.89 -3.98
C SER A 101 -8.57 13.19 -2.66
N ILE A 102 -7.85 12.13 -2.28
CA ILE A 102 -8.04 11.50 -0.97
C ILE A 102 -7.60 12.45 0.15
N SER A 103 -6.47 13.13 -0.02
CA SER A 103 -5.90 14.03 0.99
C SER A 103 -6.72 15.30 1.25
N GLU A 104 -7.60 15.70 0.32
CA GLU A 104 -8.56 16.79 0.52
C GLU A 104 -9.61 16.47 1.58
N GLN A 105 -9.88 15.17 1.78
CA GLN A 105 -10.97 14.68 2.61
C GLN A 105 -10.45 14.00 3.88
N VAL A 106 -9.23 13.45 3.83
CA VAL A 106 -8.64 12.65 4.90
C VAL A 106 -7.18 13.00 5.13
N LYS A 107 -6.77 13.05 6.40
CA LYS A 107 -5.36 13.14 6.77
C LYS A 107 -4.61 11.85 6.45
N VAL A 108 -3.95 11.82 5.29
CA VAL A 108 -3.07 10.72 4.90
C VAL A 108 -1.80 10.78 5.75
N VAL A 109 -1.47 9.68 6.42
CA VAL A 109 -0.19 9.50 7.11
C VAL A 109 0.90 9.27 6.08
N GLN A 110 0.73 8.25 5.25
CA GLN A 110 1.66 7.95 4.16
C GLN A 110 0.95 7.24 3.02
N ALA A 111 1.51 7.37 1.82
CA ALA A 111 1.21 6.51 0.70
C ALA A 111 2.49 6.10 -0.03
N TRP A 112 2.50 4.93 -0.67
CA TRP A 112 3.63 4.51 -1.48
C TRP A 112 3.18 3.61 -2.63
N LEU A 113 3.92 3.70 -3.73
CA LEU A 113 3.69 2.93 -4.95
C LEU A 113 4.69 1.78 -5.05
N VAL A 114 4.19 0.59 -5.41
CA VAL A 114 4.99 -0.63 -5.56
C VAL A 114 4.62 -1.40 -6.82
N ASP A 115 5.56 -2.24 -7.28
CA ASP A 115 5.23 -3.38 -8.12
C ASP A 115 4.55 -4.43 -7.22
N ALA A 116 3.32 -4.83 -7.55
CA ALA A 116 2.52 -5.72 -6.74
C ALA A 116 3.12 -7.13 -6.59
N ASP A 117 3.77 -7.68 -7.63
CA ASP A 117 4.42 -9.00 -7.52
C ASP A 117 5.63 -8.90 -6.60
N TYR A 118 6.47 -7.88 -6.81
CA TYR A 118 7.63 -7.65 -5.94
C TYR A 118 7.20 -7.47 -4.48
N ASP A 119 6.25 -6.57 -4.19
CA ASP A 119 5.75 -6.33 -2.83
C ASP A 119 5.18 -7.60 -2.18
N TYR A 120 4.45 -8.43 -2.94
CA TYR A 120 3.94 -9.70 -2.44
C TYR A 120 5.08 -10.60 -1.96
N TRP A 121 6.09 -10.85 -2.80
CA TRP A 121 7.18 -11.77 -2.46
C TRP A 121 8.14 -11.21 -1.42
N GLN A 122 8.29 -9.89 -1.31
CA GLN A 122 9.06 -9.28 -0.23
C GLN A 122 8.42 -9.48 1.15
N ASN A 123 7.14 -9.87 1.20
CA ASN A 123 6.35 -9.99 2.43
C ASN A 123 5.69 -11.36 2.62
N ALA A 124 5.89 -12.32 1.72
CA ALA A 124 5.31 -13.65 1.79
C ALA A 124 6.08 -14.53 2.80
N GLU A 125 5.47 -14.78 3.95
CA GLU A 125 6.04 -15.59 5.03
C GLU A 125 5.60 -17.07 4.99
N ASP A 126 4.47 -17.39 4.37
CA ASP A 126 3.93 -18.75 4.36
C ASP A 126 4.49 -19.56 3.19
N PRO A 127 5.20 -20.68 3.42
CA PRO A 127 5.69 -21.57 2.36
C PRO A 127 4.59 -22.01 1.36
N LEU A 128 3.33 -22.16 1.81
CA LEU A 128 2.22 -22.53 0.93
C LEU A 128 1.96 -21.50 -0.19
N GLN A 129 2.27 -20.22 0.05
CA GLN A 129 2.18 -19.18 -0.98
C GLN A 129 3.14 -19.45 -2.13
N TYR A 130 4.38 -19.88 -1.82
CA TYR A 130 5.38 -20.23 -2.83
C TYR A 130 5.01 -21.51 -3.59
N ILE A 131 4.58 -22.55 -2.86
CA ILE A 131 4.16 -23.84 -3.43
C ILE A 131 3.01 -23.65 -4.43
N SER A 132 1.97 -22.91 -4.04
CA SER A 132 0.80 -22.67 -4.89
C SER A 132 1.12 -21.88 -6.18
N HIS A 133 2.22 -21.13 -6.19
CA HIS A 133 2.69 -20.39 -7.37
C HIS A 133 3.88 -21.06 -8.08
N GLY A 134 4.26 -22.28 -7.67
CA GLY A 134 5.38 -23.02 -8.25
C GLY A 134 6.74 -22.31 -8.10
N ARG A 135 6.92 -21.46 -7.08
CA ARG A 135 8.18 -20.75 -6.83
C ARG A 135 9.09 -21.56 -5.88
N PRO A 136 10.39 -21.67 -6.18
CA PRO A 136 11.35 -22.28 -5.26
C PRO A 136 11.43 -21.49 -3.95
N TRP A 137 11.40 -22.17 -2.80
CA TRP A 137 11.39 -21.52 -1.48
C TRP A 137 12.26 -22.23 -0.44
N GLU A 138 12.67 -23.46 -0.72
CA GLU A 138 13.40 -24.33 0.20
C GLU A 138 14.76 -23.75 0.60
N HIS A 139 15.36 -22.95 -0.28
CA HIS A 139 16.63 -22.25 -0.07
C HIS A 139 16.48 -20.93 0.72
N LEU A 140 15.25 -20.43 0.91
CA LEU A 140 15.02 -19.17 1.60
C LEU A 140 15.29 -19.30 3.11
N PRO A 141 15.76 -18.23 3.77
CA PRO A 141 15.89 -18.17 5.22
C PRO A 141 14.56 -18.47 5.92
N LYS A 142 14.61 -19.16 7.05
CA LYS A 142 13.44 -19.57 7.83
C LYS A 142 13.56 -19.13 9.27
N ARG A 143 12.43 -18.85 9.91
CA ARG A 143 12.32 -18.54 11.33
C ARG A 143 11.09 -19.21 11.94
N SER A 144 11.08 -19.38 13.26
CA SER A 144 9.88 -19.78 14.00
C SER A 144 8.83 -18.66 13.94
N ASN A 145 7.55 -19.03 13.83
CA ASN A 145 6.42 -18.09 13.94
C ASN A 145 6.17 -17.60 15.37
N GLY A 146 6.93 -18.08 16.37
CA GLY A 146 6.84 -17.64 17.76
C GLY A 146 5.60 -18.14 18.50
N LEU A 147 4.83 -19.07 17.91
CA LEU A 147 3.69 -19.70 18.56
C LEU A 147 4.11 -20.96 19.31
N PRO A 148 3.48 -21.29 20.46
CA PRO A 148 3.79 -22.52 21.17
C PRO A 148 3.28 -23.76 20.40
N PRO A 149 3.83 -24.96 20.66
CA PRO A 149 3.28 -26.21 20.16
C PRO A 149 1.79 -26.38 20.50
N PRO A 150 0.96 -26.98 19.62
CA PRO A 150 1.27 -27.53 18.30
C PRO A 150 1.14 -26.51 17.15
N LEU A 151 0.98 -25.22 17.46
CA LEU A 151 0.82 -24.15 16.47
C LEU A 151 2.17 -23.62 15.95
N GLU A 152 3.27 -24.08 16.53
CA GLU A 152 4.63 -23.79 16.08
C GLU A 152 4.81 -24.21 14.62
N LYS A 153 5.32 -23.29 13.80
CA LYS A 153 5.62 -23.52 12.39
C LYS A 153 6.89 -22.78 11.99
N GLN A 154 7.59 -23.34 11.01
CA GLN A 154 8.64 -22.63 10.28
C GLN A 154 7.99 -21.77 9.19
N ILE A 155 8.34 -20.49 9.18
CA ILE A 155 7.92 -19.51 8.17
C ILE A 155 9.14 -18.96 7.45
N ILE A 156 8.95 -18.42 6.25
CA ILE A 156 9.98 -17.70 5.52
C ILE A 156 10.33 -16.43 6.29
N ASP A 157 11.62 -16.21 6.53
CA ASP A 157 12.10 -15.00 7.17
C ASP A 157 12.26 -13.87 6.16
N THR A 158 11.34 -12.91 6.21
CA THR A 158 11.31 -11.71 5.36
C THR A 158 11.84 -10.47 6.08
N LEU A 159 12.34 -10.58 7.32
CA LEU A 159 12.73 -9.42 8.13
C LEU A 159 13.89 -8.61 7.55
N ASN A 160 14.71 -9.24 6.72
CA ASN A 160 15.83 -8.59 6.04
C ASN A 160 15.51 -8.21 4.58
N ASN A 161 14.30 -8.51 4.11
CA ASN A 161 13.89 -8.13 2.77
C ASN A 161 13.88 -6.60 2.64
N PRO A 162 14.48 -6.04 1.58
CA PRO A 162 14.50 -4.60 1.33
C PRO A 162 13.09 -3.99 1.27
N GLY A 163 12.18 -4.66 0.56
CA GLY A 163 10.79 -4.24 0.36
C GLY A 163 9.80 -4.71 1.44
N ARG A 164 10.29 -5.19 2.60
CA ARG A 164 9.40 -5.65 3.68
C ARG A 164 8.48 -4.55 4.18
N ARG A 165 7.39 -4.94 4.83
CA ARG A 165 6.47 -4.04 5.53
C ARG A 165 6.40 -4.47 6.99
N GLN A 166 6.32 -3.49 7.88
CA GLN A 166 6.15 -3.75 9.29
C GLN A 166 5.04 -2.86 9.85
N PHE A 167 4.08 -3.48 10.53
CA PHE A 167 3.02 -2.75 11.20
C PHE A 167 3.53 -2.07 12.47
N CYS A 168 3.25 -0.77 12.59
CA CYS A 168 3.54 0.05 13.75
C CYS A 168 2.26 0.75 14.23
N MET A 169 2.29 1.33 15.43
CA MET A 169 1.12 2.04 15.95
C MET A 169 0.86 3.32 15.14
N GLY A 170 -0.22 3.34 14.37
CA GLY A 170 -0.67 4.47 13.56
C GLY A 170 -0.02 4.59 12.18
N TYR A 171 0.91 3.71 11.81
CA TYR A 171 1.56 3.73 10.49
C TYR A 171 2.12 2.36 10.07
N LEU A 172 2.73 2.30 8.87
CA LEU A 172 3.41 1.12 8.35
C LEU A 172 4.86 1.46 7.97
N GLU A 173 5.85 0.71 8.44
CA GLU A 173 7.21 0.85 7.88
C GLU A 173 7.28 0.16 6.52
N ALA A 174 7.02 0.94 5.48
CA ALA A 174 7.08 0.50 4.10
C ALA A 174 7.79 1.56 3.26
N ILE A 175 8.43 1.12 2.18
CA ILE A 175 9.12 2.01 1.25
C ILE A 175 8.67 1.71 -0.16
N GLY A 176 8.57 2.75 -0.97
CA GLY A 176 8.34 2.67 -2.40
C GLY A 176 9.29 3.60 -3.13
N ALA A 177 9.46 3.39 -4.43
CA ALA A 177 10.24 4.30 -5.25
C ALA A 177 9.57 5.68 -5.36
N VAL A 178 8.25 5.73 -5.21
CA VAL A 178 7.45 6.94 -5.10
C VAL A 178 6.63 6.85 -3.82
N MET A 179 6.67 7.90 -3.01
CA MET A 179 5.92 7.98 -1.75
C MET A 179 5.35 9.38 -1.53
N TRP A 180 4.29 9.46 -0.73
CA TRP A 180 3.68 10.68 -0.26
C TRP A 180 3.63 10.62 1.26
N LEU A 181 4.16 11.65 1.92
CA LEU A 181 4.36 11.67 3.36
C LEU A 181 3.61 12.86 3.93
N GLY A 182 2.59 12.62 4.76
CA GLY A 182 1.84 13.67 5.43
C GLY A 182 2.51 14.14 6.71
N ASP A 183 1.99 15.21 7.31
CA ASP A 183 2.59 15.80 8.51
C ASP A 183 2.67 14.82 9.70
N ASP A 184 1.64 13.98 9.85
CA ASP A 184 1.57 12.98 10.92
C ASP A 184 2.71 11.94 10.81
N PHE A 185 3.19 11.64 9.60
CA PHE A 185 4.26 10.67 9.35
C PHE A 185 5.52 10.98 10.16
N TRP A 186 5.95 12.24 10.17
CA TRP A 186 7.19 12.65 10.83
C TRP A 186 7.12 12.46 12.34
N SER A 187 5.96 12.75 12.93
CA SER A 187 5.73 12.57 14.36
C SER A 187 5.66 11.10 14.77
N LEU A 188 5.10 10.24 13.90
CA LEU A 188 4.92 8.81 14.17
C LEU A 188 6.20 8.00 13.99
N THR A 189 7.03 8.37 13.01
CA THR A 189 8.26 7.66 12.66
C THR A 189 9.50 8.20 13.36
N GLY A 190 9.46 9.44 13.85
CA GLY A 190 10.64 10.15 14.32
C GLY A 190 11.58 10.61 13.20
N ALA A 191 11.21 10.41 11.93
CA ALA A 191 12.01 10.85 10.80
C ALA A 191 12.09 12.38 10.73
N ASN A 192 13.24 12.88 10.30
CA ASN A 192 13.47 14.32 10.16
C ASN A 192 13.29 14.74 8.69
N LYS A 193 12.20 15.46 8.40
CA LYS A 193 11.89 16.00 7.06
C LYS A 193 13.07 16.75 6.44
N ASN A 194 13.79 17.58 7.21
CA ASN A 194 14.92 18.35 6.69
C ASN A 194 16.12 17.47 6.32
N ASN A 195 16.34 16.36 7.02
CA ASN A 195 17.42 15.42 6.66
C ASN A 195 17.11 14.69 5.35
N LEU A 196 15.83 14.38 5.10
CA LEU A 196 15.37 13.81 3.84
C LEU A 196 15.54 14.80 2.69
N LEU A 197 15.12 16.07 2.87
CA LEU A 197 15.21 17.11 1.83
C LEU A 197 16.65 17.47 1.42
N LYS A 198 17.65 17.16 2.26
CA LYS A 198 19.08 17.37 1.96
C LYS A 198 19.68 16.32 1.04
N GLN A 199 18.99 15.22 0.78
CA GLN A 199 19.53 14.12 0.00
C GLN A 199 19.49 14.43 -1.50
N SER A 200 20.64 14.43 -2.17
CA SER A 200 20.74 14.72 -3.60
C SER A 200 20.23 13.59 -4.51
N TRP A 201 20.14 12.38 -3.98
CA TRP A 201 19.75 11.18 -4.72
C TRP A 201 18.23 10.94 -4.74
N LEU A 202 17.45 11.78 -4.07
CA LEU A 202 15.99 11.76 -4.11
C LEU A 202 15.44 13.09 -4.63
N LYS A 203 14.33 13.01 -5.35
CA LYS A 203 13.55 14.18 -5.75
C LYS A 203 12.41 14.35 -4.78
N SER A 204 12.17 15.58 -4.34
CA SER A 204 11.04 15.91 -3.47
C SER A 204 10.28 17.10 -4.01
N ARG A 205 8.96 17.10 -3.85
CA ARG A 205 8.09 18.25 -4.12
C ARG A 205 6.92 18.24 -3.14
N GLU A 206 6.54 19.40 -2.65
CA GLU A 206 5.27 19.55 -1.94
C GLU A 206 4.13 19.39 -2.95
N ILE A 207 3.08 18.70 -2.53
CA ILE A 207 1.79 18.64 -3.23
C ILE A 207 0.70 19.19 -2.28
N PRO A 208 -0.54 19.45 -2.76
CA PRO A 208 -1.59 19.99 -1.90
C PRO A 208 -1.84 19.17 -0.63
N ASN A 209 -2.47 19.80 0.36
CA ASN A 209 -2.90 19.19 1.63
C ASN A 209 -1.77 18.68 2.53
N GLY A 210 -0.60 19.34 2.49
CA GLY A 210 0.50 19.08 3.42
C GLY A 210 1.25 17.77 3.15
N LEU A 211 1.15 17.24 1.93
CA LEU A 211 1.86 16.03 1.53
C LEU A 211 3.19 16.38 0.86
N LEU A 212 4.27 15.78 1.36
CA LEU A 212 5.56 15.75 0.68
C LEU A 212 5.61 14.53 -0.24
N ARG A 213 5.65 14.74 -1.55
CA ARG A 213 5.94 13.67 -2.50
C ARG A 213 7.44 13.51 -2.65
N ILE A 214 7.92 12.29 -2.45
CA ILE A 214 9.31 11.91 -2.74
C ILE A 214 9.38 10.86 -3.84
N GLN A 215 10.47 10.87 -4.58
CA GLN A 215 10.77 9.89 -5.61
C GLN A 215 12.26 9.58 -5.65
N VAL A 216 12.57 8.29 -5.67
CA VAL A 216 13.91 7.75 -5.80
C VAL A 216 13.98 6.91 -7.07
N GLY A 217 14.97 7.19 -7.92
CA GLY A 217 15.06 6.57 -9.24
C GLY A 217 13.91 6.93 -10.19
N ASN A 218 13.84 6.20 -11.30
CA ASN A 218 12.87 6.41 -12.38
C ASN A 218 11.86 5.26 -12.54
N THR A 219 12.07 4.15 -11.83
CA THR A 219 11.25 2.93 -11.93
C THR A 219 10.89 2.43 -10.52
N LEU A 220 9.83 1.63 -10.44
CA LEU A 220 9.47 0.95 -9.20
C LEU A 220 10.55 -0.05 -8.78
N PHE A 221 10.63 -0.29 -7.47
CA PHE A 221 11.43 -1.38 -6.95
C PHE A 221 10.82 -2.71 -7.42
N SER A 222 11.66 -3.55 -8.03
CA SER A 222 11.27 -4.83 -8.62
C SER A 222 12.45 -5.80 -8.57
N THR A 223 12.19 -7.09 -8.78
CA THR A 223 13.23 -8.13 -8.82
C THR A 223 14.24 -7.96 -9.96
N ALA A 224 13.92 -7.17 -10.98
CA ALA A 224 14.81 -6.88 -12.11
C ALA A 224 15.80 -5.73 -11.84
N SER A 225 15.63 -4.99 -10.74
CA SER A 225 16.35 -3.72 -10.50
C SER A 225 17.64 -3.95 -9.72
N VAL A 226 18.77 -4.12 -10.42
CA VAL A 226 20.11 -4.22 -9.81
C VAL A 226 20.43 -2.97 -8.97
N GLY A 227 20.90 -3.15 -7.73
CA GLY A 227 21.26 -2.06 -6.82
C GLY A 227 20.07 -1.41 -6.08
N SER A 228 18.83 -1.85 -6.35
CA SER A 228 17.62 -1.36 -5.69
C SER A 228 17.63 -1.59 -4.17
N ASP A 229 18.29 -2.65 -3.71
CA ASP A 229 18.32 -3.04 -2.30
C ASP A 229 19.06 -2.02 -1.44
N ALA A 230 20.20 -1.51 -1.92
CA ALA A 230 20.98 -0.50 -1.20
C ALA A 230 20.18 0.81 -1.06
N ILE A 231 19.51 1.25 -2.13
CA ILE A 231 18.66 2.45 -2.11
C ILE A 231 17.49 2.25 -1.15
N GLN A 232 16.85 1.08 -1.19
CA GLN A 232 15.77 0.71 -0.27
C GLN A 232 16.21 0.77 1.20
N LEU A 233 17.38 0.21 1.53
CA LEU A 233 17.93 0.23 2.88
C LEU A 233 18.29 1.66 3.33
N MET A 234 18.92 2.46 2.46
CA MET A 234 19.21 3.87 2.76
C MET A 234 17.93 4.68 2.99
N LEU A 235 16.93 4.53 2.13
CA LEU A 235 15.65 5.22 2.27
C LEU A 235 14.94 4.81 3.56
N ARG A 236 14.92 3.52 3.88
CA ARG A 236 14.34 3.02 5.13
C ARG A 236 15.03 3.64 6.35
N GLY A 237 16.36 3.71 6.36
CA GLY A 237 17.11 4.33 7.46
C GLY A 237 16.80 5.82 7.67
N LEU A 238 16.45 6.55 6.59
CA LEU A 238 16.02 7.95 6.69
C LEU A 238 14.57 8.10 7.17
N LEU A 239 13.68 7.21 6.72
CA LEU A 239 12.24 7.30 6.96
C LEU A 239 11.79 6.63 8.26
N PHE A 240 12.57 5.69 8.79
CA PHE A 240 12.25 4.93 9.99
C PHE A 240 13.50 4.79 10.88
N PRO A 241 14.03 5.89 11.43
CA PRO A 241 15.18 5.84 12.33
C PRO A 241 14.81 5.04 13.59
N ARG A 242 15.73 4.16 14.02
CA ARG A 242 15.63 3.39 15.25
C ARG A 242 16.45 4.01 16.37
#